data_AF-A0A2N7AWM1-F1
#
_entry.id   AF-A0A2N7AWM1-F1
#
_cell.length_a   1.000
_cell.length_b   1.000
_cell.length_c   1.000
_cell.angle_alpha   90.00
_cell.angle_beta   90.00
_cell.angle_gamma   90.00
#
_symmetry.space_group_name_H-M   'P 1'
#
loop_
_entity.id
_entity.type
_entity.pdbx_description
1 polymer ?
#
loop_
_entity_poly.entity_id
_entity_poly.type
_entity_poly.pdbx_seq_one_letter_code
_entity_poly.pdbx_strand_id
1 'polypeptide(L)'
;MKNRAEKVKEMMDHLDSAYNDININKRPDLKKMILEYATELEKTEDVDLLSSRLCKRISIEYLENKKDFPKSVIDLYYFSRGKGEKYDAIALSAIIAGSIWF
;
A
#
# COMPACT_ATOMS: atom_id res chain seq x y z
N MET A 1 -13.22 -7.49 -15.32
CA MET A 1 -12.82 -6.63 -14.18
C MET A 1 -12.79 -7.53 -12.95
N LYS A 2 -11.72 -7.52 -12.15
CA LYS A 2 -11.68 -8.32 -10.91
C LYS A 2 -12.75 -7.84 -9.94
N ASN A 3 -13.44 -8.77 -9.28
CA ASN A 3 -14.42 -8.41 -8.25
C ASN A 3 -13.70 -7.92 -6.97
N ARG A 4 -14.44 -7.34 -6.02
CA ARG A 4 -13.85 -6.75 -4.80
C ARG A 4 -13.06 -7.79 -3.99
N ALA A 5 -13.62 -8.98 -3.79
CA ALA A 5 -12.98 -10.05 -3.02
C ALA A 5 -11.66 -10.51 -3.66
N GLU A 6 -11.60 -10.62 -4.99
CA GLU A 6 -10.37 -10.93 -5.73
C GLU A 6 -9.30 -9.86 -5.56
N LYS A 7 -9.69 -8.57 -5.56
CA LYS A 7 -8.75 -7.47 -5.34
C LYS A 7 -8.19 -7.46 -3.92
N VAL A 8 -9.05 -7.72 -2.93
CA VAL A 8 -8.66 -7.79 -1.51
C VAL A 8 -7.71 -8.96 -1.30
N LYS A 9 -8.06 -10.14 -1.80
CA LYS A 9 -7.21 -11.33 -1.73
C LYS A 9 -5.84 -11.08 -2.36
N GLU A 10 -5.81 -10.52 -3.58
CA GLU A 10 -4.56 -10.22 -4.26
C GLU A 10 -3.69 -9.23 -3.46
N MET A 11 -4.28 -8.18 -2.88
CA MET A 11 -3.54 -7.25 -2.03
C MET A 11 -3.01 -7.94 -0.76
N MET A 12 -3.81 -8.81 -0.14
CA MET A 12 -3.37 -9.58 1.02
C MET A 12 -2.21 -10.52 0.69
N ASP A 13 -2.30 -11.26 -0.42
CA ASP A 13 -1.24 -12.17 -0.88
C ASP A 13 0.09 -11.41 -1.06
N HIS A 14 0.04 -10.18 -1.59
CA HIS A 14 1.23 -9.32 -1.74
C HIS A 14 1.76 -8.78 -0.40
N LEU A 15 0.88 -8.41 0.54
CA LEU A 15 1.27 -7.99 1.88
C LEU A 15 1.92 -9.15 2.64
N ASP A 16 1.34 -10.35 2.59
CA ASP A 16 1.85 -11.56 3.21
C ASP A 16 3.20 -11.96 2.63
N SER A 17 3.35 -11.90 1.30
CA SER A 17 4.63 -12.18 0.65
C SER A 17 5.73 -11.22 1.11
N ALA A 18 5.41 -9.94 1.33
CA ALA A 18 6.37 -8.95 1.81
C ALA A 18 6.66 -9.08 3.31
N TYR A 19 5.65 -9.43 4.11
CA TYR A 19 5.80 -9.68 5.54
C TYR A 19 6.68 -10.91 5.86
N ASN A 20 6.60 -11.94 5.02
CA ASN A 20 7.35 -13.19 5.18
C ASN A 20 8.75 -13.17 4.54
N ASP A 21 9.16 -12.08 3.89
CA ASP A 21 10.52 -11.95 3.34
C ASP A 21 11.55 -11.95 4.47
N ILE A 22 12.56 -12.82 4.39
CA ILE A 22 13.63 -12.95 5.38
C ILE A 22 14.36 -11.60 5.59
N ASN A 23 14.49 -10.80 4.53
CA ASN A 23 15.17 -9.51 4.57
C ASN A 23 14.40 -8.45 5.37
N ILE A 24 13.07 -8.59 5.52
CA ILE A 24 12.29 -7.64 6.31
C ILE A 24 12.60 -7.72 7.80
N ASN A 25 13.19 -8.82 8.26
CA ASN A 25 13.62 -8.96 9.66
C ASN A 25 14.75 -7.97 10.01
N LYS A 26 15.46 -7.41 9.02
CA LYS A 26 16.44 -6.33 9.22
C LYS A 26 15.77 -4.96 9.42
N ARG A 27 14.47 -4.86 9.09
CA ARG A 27 13.65 -3.65 9.12
C ARG A 27 12.31 -3.95 9.84
N PRO A 28 12.34 -4.14 11.17
CA PRO A 28 11.13 -4.43 11.95
C PRO A 28 10.09 -3.31 11.89
N ASP A 29 10.52 -2.08 11.64
CA ASP A 29 9.69 -0.92 11.32
C ASP A 29 8.81 -1.17 10.07
N LEU A 30 9.42 -1.62 8.97
CA LEU A 30 8.70 -1.96 7.74
C LEU A 30 7.79 -3.17 7.94
N LYS A 31 8.25 -4.17 8.71
CA LYS A 31 7.45 -5.35 9.03
C LYS A 31 6.17 -4.98 9.79
N LYS A 32 6.30 -4.08 10.78
CA LYS A 32 5.15 -3.55 11.54
C LYS A 32 4.20 -2.77 10.65
N MET A 33 4.72 -1.89 9.80
CA MET A 33 3.92 -1.14 8.83
C MET A 33 3.09 -2.08 7.94
N ILE A 34 3.68 -3.15 7.40
CA ILE A 34 2.95 -4.10 6.55
C ILE A 34 1.82 -4.79 7.33
N LEU A 35 2.08 -5.20 8.57
CA LEU A 35 1.07 -5.81 9.44
C LEU A 35 -0.09 -4.86 9.75
N GLU A 36 0.20 -3.58 9.98
CA GLU A 36 -0.82 -2.55 10.19
C GLU A 36 -1.75 -2.42 8.97
N TYR A 37 -1.17 -2.36 7.77
CA TYR A 37 -1.95 -2.30 6.53
C TYR A 37 -2.72 -3.60 6.26
N ALA A 38 -2.15 -4.78 6.51
CA ALA A 38 -2.87 -6.04 6.39
C ALA A 38 -4.11 -6.07 7.32
N THR A 39 -3.93 -5.66 8.58
CA THR A 39 -5.02 -5.58 9.56
C THR A 39 -6.09 -4.55 9.15
N GLU A 40 -5.70 -3.43 8.54
CA GLU A 40 -6.64 -2.43 8.01
C GLU A 40 -7.42 -2.97 6.82
N LEU A 41 -6.75 -3.72 5.92
CA LEU A 41 -7.38 -4.32 4.75
C LEU A 41 -8.45 -5.33 5.12
N GLU A 42 -8.23 -6.16 6.14
CA GLU A 42 -9.24 -7.11 6.64
C GLU A 42 -10.51 -6.41 7.15
N LYS A 43 -10.37 -5.20 7.70
CA LYS A 43 -11.50 -4.46 8.27
C LYS A 43 -12.26 -3.64 7.24
N THR A 44 -11.55 -3.01 6.31
CA THR A 44 -12.10 -2.01 5.39
C THR A 44 -12.45 -2.60 4.03
N GLU A 45 -11.68 -3.61 3.60
CA GLU A 45 -11.70 -4.15 2.24
C GLU A 45 -11.58 -3.05 1.15
N ASP A 46 -10.99 -1.90 1.49
CA ASP A 46 -10.79 -0.76 0.59
C ASP A 46 -9.36 -0.78 0.03
N VAL A 47 -9.20 -1.55 -1.03
CA VAL A 47 -7.90 -1.76 -1.69
C VAL A 47 -7.38 -0.46 -2.32
N ASP A 48 -8.26 0.41 -2.82
CA ASP A 48 -7.86 1.58 -3.58
C ASP A 48 -7.29 2.67 -2.65
N LEU A 49 -7.96 2.95 -1.53
CA LEU A 49 -7.46 3.85 -0.49
C LEU A 49 -6.18 3.30 0.16
N LEU A 50 -6.16 2.00 0.48
CA LEU A 50 -5.01 1.37 1.11
C LEU A 50 -3.78 1.40 0.20
N SER A 51 -3.96 1.15 -1.11
CA SER A 51 -2.88 1.25 -2.10
C SER A 51 -2.24 2.63 -2.14
N SER A 52 -3.05 3.70 -2.12
CA SER A 52 -2.56 5.08 -2.12
C SER A 52 -1.74 5.39 -0.84
N ARG A 53 -2.28 5.03 0.33
CA ARG A 53 -1.60 5.27 1.62
C ARG A 53 -0.32 4.45 1.75
N LEU A 54 -0.36 3.18 1.34
CA LEU A 54 0.79 2.28 1.37
C LEU A 54 1.93 2.80 0.47
N CYS A 55 1.62 3.26 -0.75
CA CYS A 55 2.62 3.87 -1.63
C CYS A 55 3.31 5.09 -1.01
N LYS A 56 2.53 6.00 -0.43
CA LYS A 56 3.05 7.21 0.23
C LYS A 56 3.92 6.83 1.43
N ARG A 57 3.46 5.89 2.26
CA ARG A 57 4.21 5.46 3.44
C ARG A 57 5.53 4.77 3.06
N ILE A 58 5.52 3.84 2.11
CA ILE A 58 6.76 3.20 1.62
C ILE A 58 7.75 4.24 1.08
N SER A 59 7.25 5.26 0.36
CA SER A 59 8.10 6.34 -0.17
C SER A 59 8.78 7.13 0.95
N ILE A 60 8.04 7.45 2.02
CA ILE A 60 8.58 8.15 3.19
C ILE A 60 9.67 7.30 3.87
N GLU A 61 9.37 6.04 4.18
CA GLU A 61 10.30 5.13 4.87
C GLU A 61 11.59 4.90 4.05
N TYR A 62 11.47 4.87 2.71
CA TYR A 62 12.61 4.76 1.80
C TYR A 62 13.49 6.01 1.82
N LEU A 63 12.88 7.20 1.83
CA LEU A 63 13.60 8.48 1.89
C LEU A 63 14.28 8.70 3.24
N GLU A 64 13.62 8.32 4.34
CA GLU A 64 14.17 8.43 5.69
C GLU A 64 15.36 7.50 5.89
N ASN A 65 15.24 6.24 5.47
CA ASN A 65 16.32 5.28 5.57
C ASN A 65 16.28 4.22 4.48
N LYS A 66 17.05 4.43 3.42
CA LYS A 66 17.22 3.47 2.31
C LYS A 66 18.06 2.23 2.66
N LYS A 67 18.75 2.22 3.80
CA LYS A 67 19.66 1.13 4.14
C LYS A 67 18.85 -0.13 4.46
N ASP A 68 19.32 -1.26 3.95
CA ASP A 68 18.71 -2.59 4.15
C ASP A 68 17.22 -2.65 3.75
N PHE A 69 16.82 -1.83 2.77
CA PHE A 69 15.44 -1.80 2.30
C PHE A 69 15.10 -3.07 1.50
N PRO A 70 14.13 -3.90 1.93
CA PRO A 70 13.86 -5.18 1.28
C PRO A 70 13.27 -4.99 -0.12
N LYS A 71 13.69 -5.83 -1.07
CA LYS A 71 13.16 -5.82 -2.43
C LYS A 71 11.65 -6.09 -2.46
N SER A 72 11.15 -6.98 -1.61
CA SER A 72 9.72 -7.27 -1.48
C SER A 72 8.86 -6.05 -1.17
N VAL A 73 9.35 -5.11 -0.36
CA VAL A 73 8.65 -3.85 -0.04
C VAL A 73 8.64 -2.90 -1.24
N ILE A 74 9.70 -2.92 -2.05
CA ILE A 74 9.76 -2.17 -3.31
C ILE A 74 8.79 -2.75 -4.35
N ASP A 75 8.73 -4.08 -4.45
CA ASP A 75 7.78 -4.76 -5.34
C ASP A 75 6.33 -4.48 -4.92
N LEU A 76 6.06 -4.46 -3.60
CA LEU A 76 4.77 -4.06 -3.02
C LEU A 76 4.41 -2.60 -3.35
N TYR A 77 5.38 -1.68 -3.36
CA TYR A 77 5.17 -0.30 -3.79
C TYR A 77 4.74 -0.24 -5.26
N TYR A 78 5.44 -0.93 -6.16
CA TYR A 78 5.08 -0.89 -7.59
C TYR A 78 3.71 -1.52 -7.87
N PHE A 79 3.39 -2.61 -7.17
CA PHE A 79 2.06 -3.22 -7.22
C PHE A 79 0.96 -2.24 -6.77
N SER A 80 1.21 -1.55 -5.65
CA SER A 80 0.24 -0.61 -5.07
C SER A 80 0.11 0.66 -5.90
N ARG A 81 1.18 1.11 -6.55
CA ARG A 81 1.18 2.36 -7.34
C ARG A 81 0.22 2.29 -8.52
N GLY A 82 0.19 1.18 -9.25
CA GLY A 82 -0.74 0.99 -10.37
C GLY A 82 -2.22 1.00 -9.96
N LYS A 83 -2.52 0.71 -8.69
CA LYS A 83 -3.88 0.74 -8.12
C LYS A 83 -4.19 2.11 -7.48
N GLY A 84 -3.25 2.67 -6.73
CA GLY A 84 -3.36 3.94 -6.02
C GLY A 84 -3.41 5.18 -6.93
N GLU A 85 -2.75 5.17 -8.09
CA GLU A 85 -2.78 6.29 -9.05
C GLU A 85 -4.21 6.60 -9.52
N LYS A 86 -5.07 5.58 -9.66
CA LYS A 86 -6.49 5.78 -10.02
C LYS A 86 -7.27 6.46 -8.90
N TYR A 87 -7.03 6.06 -7.66
CA TYR A 87 -7.67 6.66 -6.49
C TYR A 87 -7.25 8.12 -6.33
N ASP A 88 -5.95 8.40 -6.41
CA ASP A 88 -5.41 9.75 -6.28
C ASP A 88 -5.92 10.66 -7.41
N ALA A 89 -6.05 10.16 -8.64
CA ALA A 89 -6.66 10.91 -9.74
C ALA A 89 -8.15 11.22 -9.52
N ILE A 90 -8.93 10.25 -9.00
CA ILE A 90 -10.34 10.45 -8.66
C ILE A 90 -10.46 11.48 -7.54
N ALA A 91 -9.70 11.32 -6.45
CA ALA A 91 -9.70 12.24 -5.33
C ALA A 91 -9.31 13.66 -5.75
N LEU A 92 -8.25 13.81 -6.55
CA LEU A 92 -7.84 15.10 -7.11
C LEU A 92 -8.92 15.70 -8.03
N SER A 93 -9.56 14.88 -8.87
CA SER A 93 -10.65 15.35 -9.73
C SER A 93 -11.85 15.84 -8.93
N ALA A 94 -12.17 15.18 -7.81
CA ALA A 94 -13.25 15.58 -6.92
C ALA A 94 -12.93 16.89 -6.17
N ILE A 95 -11.66 17.12 -5.80
CA ILE A 95 -11.21 18.40 -5.23
C ILE A 95 -11.28 19.52 -6.27
N ILE A 96 -10.75 19.31 -7.48
CA ILE A 96 -10.77 20.30 -8.57
C ILE A 96 -12.20 20.63 -9.00
N ALA A 97 -13.07 19.62 -9.06
CA ALA A 97 -14.49 19.80 -9.36
C ALA A 97 -15.29 20.41 -8.19
N GLY A 98 -14.63 20.76 -7.08
CA GLY A 98 -15.28 21.35 -5.90
C GLY A 98 -16.26 20.41 -5.21
N SER A 99 -16.21 19.10 -5.50
CA SER A 99 -17.12 18.08 -4.97
C SER A 99 -16.71 17.59 -3.57
N ILE A 100 -15.48 17.87 -3.16
CA ILE A 100 -14.95 17.62 -1.81
C ILE A 100 -14.24 18.90 -1.37
N TRP A 101 -14.75 19.50 -0.30
CA TRP A 101 -14.10 20.60 0.42
C TRP A 101 -13.74 20.09 1.83
N PHE A 102 -12.53 20.40 2.29
CA PHE A 102 -12.07 20.16 3.66
C PHE A 102 -12.32 21.38 4.54
#